data_AF-K2BZ88-F1
#
_entry.id   AF-K2BZ88-F1
#
_cell.length_a   1.000
_cell.length_b   1.000
_cell.length_c   1.000
_cell.angle_alpha   90.00
_cell.angle_beta   90.00
_cell.angle_gamma   90.00
#
_symmetry.space_group_name_H-M   'P 1'
#
loop_
_entity.id
_entity.type
_entity.pdbx_description
1 polymer ?
#
loop_
_entity_poly.entity_id
_entity_poly.type
_entity_poly.pdbx_seq_one_letter_code
_entity_poly.pdbx_strand_id
1 'polypeptide(L)'
;MHKVATINARIEPKLKTRAEAILHKVGLTSAEAVRLFYMQVCLNNGLPFEVKIPNKATIKAMHDADKRKTHKAKSVDELFEDLG
;
A
#
# COMPACT_ATOMS: atom_id res chain seq x y z
N MET A 1 10.37 8.77 -32.71
CA MET A 1 9.27 9.53 -32.05
C MET A 1 9.04 8.94 -30.67
N HIS A 2 9.26 9.71 -29.60
CA HIS A 2 8.77 9.30 -28.27
C HIS A 2 7.25 9.28 -28.32
N LYS A 3 6.64 8.10 -28.15
CA LYS A 3 5.18 7.97 -28.07
C LYS A 3 4.76 8.46 -26.68
N VAL A 4 4.02 9.56 -26.63
CA VAL A 4 3.42 10.07 -25.40
C VAL A 4 2.01 9.46 -25.28
N ALA A 5 1.64 9.03 -24.08
CA ALA A 5 0.29 8.55 -23.76
C ALA A 5 -0.35 9.48 -22.73
N THR A 6 -1.66 9.71 -22.88
CA THR A 6 -2.43 10.58 -21.98
C THR A 6 -3.29 9.74 -21.05
N ILE A 7 -3.37 10.13 -19.78
CA ILE A 7 -4.24 9.52 -18.78
C ILE A 7 -5.33 10.52 -18.42
N ASN A 8 -6.60 10.12 -18.58
CA ASN A 8 -7.77 10.90 -18.17
C ASN A 8 -8.62 10.05 -17.23
N ALA A 9 -8.88 10.55 -16.03
CA ALA A 9 -9.72 9.88 -15.03
C ALA A 9 -10.69 10.87 -14.40
N ARG A 10 -11.96 10.44 -14.22
CA ARG A 10 -12.95 11.21 -13.47
C ARG A 10 -12.76 10.95 -11.98
N ILE A 11 -12.72 12.02 -11.19
CA ILE A 11 -12.59 11.96 -9.73
C ILE A 11 -13.57 12.93 -9.08
N GLU A 12 -13.92 12.66 -7.83
CA GLU A 12 -14.79 13.53 -7.05
C GLU A 12 -14.08 14.88 -6.78
N PRO A 13 -14.74 16.04 -7.00
CA PRO A 13 -14.07 17.34 -6.89
C PRO A 13 -13.44 17.60 -5.52
N LYS A 14 -14.09 17.19 -4.42
CA LYS A 14 -13.53 17.39 -3.08
C LYS A 14 -12.28 16.54 -2.86
N LEU A 15 -12.30 15.28 -3.32
CA LEU A 15 -11.12 14.42 -3.32
C LEU A 15 -9.95 15.03 -4.10
N LYS A 16 -10.20 15.57 -5.31
CA LYS A 16 -9.19 16.27 -6.12
C LYS A 16 -8.52 17.39 -5.34
N THR A 17 -9.32 18.33 -4.83
CA THR A 17 -8.81 19.51 -4.12
C THR A 17 -8.01 19.12 -2.88
N ARG A 18 -8.49 18.13 -2.12
CA ARG A 18 -7.78 17.64 -0.92
C ARG A 18 -6.45 17.00 -1.27
N ALA A 19 -6.42 16.14 -2.29
CA ALA A 19 -5.19 15.49 -2.74
C ALA A 19 -4.17 16.51 -3.26
N GLU A 20 -4.59 17.47 -4.08
CA GLU A 20 -3.73 18.51 -4.64
C GLU A 20 -3.12 19.39 -3.55
N ALA A 21 -3.87 19.74 -2.51
CA ALA A 21 -3.34 20.48 -1.37
C ALA A 21 -2.25 19.72 -0.59
N ILE A 22 -2.36 18.38 -0.51
CA ILE A 22 -1.33 17.54 0.13
C ILE A 22 -0.10 17.42 -0.77
N LEU A 23 -0.30 17.15 -2.06
CA LEU A 23 0.79 17.04 -3.04
C LEU A 23 1.61 18.33 -3.12
N HIS A 24 0.94 19.49 -3.11
CA HIS A 24 1.62 20.79 -3.12
C HIS A 24 2.52 20.99 -1.89
N LYS A 25 2.11 20.51 -0.70
CA LYS A 25 2.94 20.59 0.52
C LYS A 25 4.24 19.80 0.42
N VAL A 26 4.26 18.74 -0.39
CA VAL A 26 5.43 17.91 -0.63
C VAL A 26 6.13 18.24 -1.96
N GLY A 27 5.76 19.36 -2.60
CA GLY A 27 6.40 19.83 -3.83
C GLY A 27 6.05 19.03 -5.09
N LEU A 28 4.92 18.34 -5.10
CA LEU A 28 4.47 17.52 -6.23
C LEU A 28 3.22 18.10 -6.90
N THR A 29 3.20 18.02 -8.23
CA THR A 29 1.99 18.21 -9.04
C THR A 29 1.20 16.90 -9.15
N SER A 30 -0.10 17.00 -9.47
CA SER A 30 -0.95 15.83 -9.74
C SER A 30 -0.37 14.93 -10.84
N ALA A 31 0.23 15.52 -11.88
CA ALA A 31 0.82 14.78 -12.99
C ALA A 31 2.08 14.00 -12.57
N GLU A 32 2.92 14.58 -11.69
CA GLU A 32 4.08 13.89 -11.13
C GLU A 32 3.66 12.76 -10.20
N ALA A 33 2.67 12.98 -9.34
CA ALA A 33 2.13 11.95 -8.47
C ALA A 33 1.57 10.75 -9.27
N VAL A 34 0.84 11.02 -10.35
CA VAL A 34 0.34 9.96 -11.26
C VAL A 34 1.50 9.23 -11.94
N ARG A 35 2.53 9.94 -12.41
CA ARG A 35 3.73 9.29 -12.98
C ARG A 35 4.43 8.39 -11.97
N LEU A 36 4.64 8.87 -10.75
CA LEU A 36 5.27 8.10 -9.67
C LEU A 36 4.45 6.86 -9.32
N PHE A 37 3.12 6.96 -9.30
CA PHE A 37 2.24 5.81 -9.09
C PHE A 37 2.46 4.73 -10.16
N TYR A 38 2.50 5.09 -11.45
CA TYR A 38 2.76 4.10 -12.52
C TYR A 38 4.16 3.50 -12.42
N MET A 39 5.18 4.29 -12.10
CA MET A 39 6.53 3.76 -11.87
C MET A 39 6.54 2.74 -10.74
N GLN A 40 5.85 3.03 -9.64
CA GLN A 40 5.72 2.11 -8.51
C GLN A 40 4.94 0.84 -8.86
N VAL A 41 3.93 0.93 -9.72
CA VAL A 41 3.23 -0.25 -10.24
C VAL A 41 4.19 -1.16 -11.01
N CYS A 42 5.01 -0.58 -11.89
CA CYS A 42 6.01 -1.32 -12.65
C CYS A 42 7.08 -1.95 -11.74
N LEU A 43 7.58 -1.20 -10.76
CA LEU A 43 8.62 -1.68 -9.84
C LEU A 43 8.15 -2.85 -8.97
N ASN A 44 6.90 -2.80 -8.49
CA ASN A 44 6.36 -3.81 -7.59
C ASN A 44 5.65 -4.96 -8.32
N ASN A 45 5.58 -4.91 -9.66
CA ASN A 45 4.77 -5.80 -10.49
C ASN A 45 3.34 -5.99 -9.93
N GLY A 46 2.75 -4.89 -9.43
CA GLY A 46 1.55 -4.92 -8.61
C GLY A 46 1.22 -3.53 -8.04
N LEU A 47 0.13 -3.41 -7.30
CA LEU A 47 -0.26 -2.11 -6.73
C LEU A 47 0.72 -1.69 -5.63
N PRO A 48 1.12 -0.40 -5.57
CA PRO A 48 2.14 0.09 -4.65
C PRO A 48 1.58 0.43 -3.26
N PHE A 49 0.45 -0.17 -2.93
CA PHE A 49 -0.21 -0.12 -1.65
C PHE A 49 -0.93 -1.45 -1.46
N GLU A 50 -1.14 -1.86 -0.22
CA GLU A 50 -1.84 -3.10 0.08
C GLU A 50 -3.29 -3.01 -0.36
N VAL A 51 -3.65 -3.75 -1.41
CA VAL A 51 -5.04 -3.95 -1.80
C VAL A 51 -5.53 -5.22 -1.16
N LYS A 52 -5.91 -5.11 0.11
CA LYS A 52 -6.50 -6.23 0.85
C LYS A 52 -7.78 -5.75 1.53
N ILE A 53 -8.89 -6.41 1.21
CA ILE A 53 -9.93 -6.62 2.23
C ILE A 53 -9.44 -7.87 2.98
N PRO A 54 -8.89 -7.73 4.20
CA PRO A 54 -8.41 -8.89 4.94
C PRO A 54 -9.56 -9.89 5.09
N ASN A 55 -9.31 -11.15 4.71
CA ASN A 55 -10.32 -12.19 4.87
C ASN A 55 -10.57 -12.45 6.37
N LYS A 56 -11.66 -13.16 6.71
CA LYS A 56 -12.03 -13.40 8.12
C LYS A 56 -10.89 -14.03 8.93
N ALA A 57 -10.08 -14.90 8.32
CA ALA A 57 -8.93 -15.53 8.98
C ALA A 57 -7.82 -14.51 9.29
N THR A 58 -7.52 -13.62 8.35
CA THR A 58 -6.51 -12.55 8.50
C THR A 58 -6.95 -11.55 9.57
N ILE A 59 -8.22 -11.14 9.57
CA ILE A 59 -8.77 -10.25 10.60
C ILE A 59 -8.65 -10.90 11.99
N LYS A 60 -9.01 -12.19 12.11
CA LYS A 60 -8.89 -12.91 13.37
C LYS A 60 -7.44 -12.99 13.85
N ALA A 61 -6.49 -13.30 12.96
CA ALA A 61 -5.07 -13.36 13.29
C ALA A 61 -4.53 -12.00 13.77
N MET A 62 -4.91 -10.90 13.12
CA MET A 62 -4.56 -9.54 13.57
C MET A 62 -5.13 -9.24 14.96
N HIS A 63 -6.41 -9.58 15.20
CA HIS A 63 -7.04 -9.38 16.52
C HIS A 63 -6.40 -10.23 17.63
N ASP A 64 -6.00 -11.46 17.33
CA ASP A 64 -5.32 -12.34 18.29
C ASP A 64 -3.91 -11.80 18.59
N ALA A 65 -3.20 -11.26 17.59
CA ALA A 65 -1.92 -10.56 17.78
C ALA A 65 -2.04 -9.30 18.66
N ASP A 66 -3.02 -8.44 18.40
CA ASP A 66 -3.28 -7.24 19.22
C ASP A 66 -3.58 -7.59 20.69
N LYS A 67 -4.29 -8.71 20.90
CA LYS A 67 -4.61 -9.24 22.23
C LYS A 67 -3.47 -10.05 22.86
N ARG A 68 -2.30 -10.11 22.21
CA ARG A 68 -1.13 -10.91 22.63
C ARG A 68 -1.46 -12.39 22.84
N LYS A 69 -2.41 -12.92 22.07
CA LYS A 69 -2.79 -14.34 22.01
C LYS A 69 -2.00 -15.06 20.92
N THR A 70 -0.73 -14.74 20.78
CA THR A 70 0.19 -15.35 19.82
C THR A 70 1.14 -16.29 20.54
N HIS A 71 1.69 -17.23 19.78
CA HIS A 71 2.79 -18.06 20.25
C HIS A 71 4.02 -17.19 20.54
N LYS A 72 4.79 -17.56 21.56
CA LYS A 72 6.01 -16.86 21.95
C LYS A 72 7.16 -17.86 21.93
N ALA A 73 8.17 -17.57 21.13
CA ALA A 73 9.46 -18.25 21.19
C ALA A 73 10.43 -17.42 22.06
N LYS A 74 11.32 -18.09 22.78
CA LYS A 74 12.35 -17.45 23.62
C LYS A 74 13.62 -17.17 22.84
N SER A 75 13.78 -17.79 21.66
CA SER A 75 14.92 -17.60 20.77
C SER A 75 14.49 -17.72 19.30
N VAL A 76 15.36 -17.25 18.40
CA VAL A 76 15.16 -17.40 16.95
C VAL A 76 15.19 -18.87 16.55
N ASP A 77 16.09 -19.67 17.15
CA ASP A 77 16.22 -21.10 16.85
C ASP A 77 14.95 -21.88 17.25
N GLU A 78 14.41 -21.62 18.45
CA GLU A 78 13.14 -22.21 18.92
C GLU A 78 11.95 -21.82 18.01
N LEU A 79 11.94 -20.58 17.51
CA LEU A 79 10.90 -20.14 16.56
C LEU A 79 10.94 -20.95 15.26
N PHE A 80 12.13 -21.21 14.72
CA PHE A 80 12.26 -21.99 13.49
C PHE A 80 11.91 -23.46 13.71
N GLU A 81 12.28 -24.05 14.85
CA GLU A 81 11.87 -25.41 15.22
C GLU A 81 10.33 -25.56 15.32
N ASP A 82 9.64 -24.56 15.88
CA ASP A 82 8.18 -24.55 16.01
C ASP A 82 7.45 -24.38 14.66
N LEU A 83 8.11 -23.81 13.65
CA LEU A 83 7.54 -23.53 12.32
C LEU A 83 7.78 -24.65 11.29
N GLY A 84 8.69 -25.60 11.58
CA GLY A 84 9.04 -26.73 10.70
C GLY A 84 9.89 -26.32 9.50
#